data_AF-A0AA36EY00-F1
#
_entry.id   AF-A0AA36EY00-F1
#
_cell.length_a   1.000
_cell.length_b   1.000
_cell.length_c   1.000
_cell.angle_alpha   90.00
_cell.angle_beta   90.00
_cell.angle_gamma   90.00
#
_symmetry.space_group_name_H-M   'P 1'
#
loop_
_entity.id
_entity.type
_entity.pdbx_description
1 polymer ?
#
loop_
_entity_poly.entity_id
_entity_poly.type
_entity_poly.pdbx_seq_one_letter_code
_entity_poly.pdbx_strand_id
1 'polypeptide(L)'
;MKSPAELLNGRKYKTTLPTKIQPPIDQEETREKLAATQEKSQKYYNKHAQYLPEILGGQHVHTQDPITKTWVPAQVVSRAETLRSYIIETESGRQLRRNRAHIRPTPKLSRTTCTTPAASVTTPTESSPQRAPTTHQQPSNTPQTPVRSTRSTRWRKNILPPVRYR
;
A
#
# COMPACT_ATOMS: atom_id res chain seq x y z
N MET A 1 -17.06 -27.34 5.87
CA MET A 1 -17.80 -26.21 5.25
C MET A 1 -18.56 -26.72 4.04
N LYS A 2 -19.83 -26.34 3.89
CA LYS A 2 -20.65 -26.69 2.72
C LYS A 2 -20.14 -25.96 1.48
N SER A 3 -20.29 -26.56 0.30
CA SER A 3 -19.91 -25.94 -0.96
C SER A 3 -20.84 -24.77 -1.31
N PRO A 4 -20.42 -23.80 -2.15
CA PRO A 4 -21.28 -22.70 -2.56
C PRO A 4 -22.61 -23.14 -3.18
N ALA A 5 -22.59 -24.24 -3.94
CA ALA A 5 -23.80 -24.81 -4.53
C ALA A 5 -24.75 -25.40 -3.47
N GLU A 6 -24.22 -26.03 -2.43
CA GLU A 6 -25.04 -26.54 -1.32
C GLU A 6 -25.63 -25.40 -0.49
N LEU A 7 -24.85 -24.33 -0.25
CA LEU A 7 -25.32 -23.14 0.45
C LEU A 7 -26.47 -22.45 -0.30
N LEU A 8 -26.35 -22.34 -1.63
CA LEU A 8 -27.35 -21.68 -2.46
C LEU A 8 -28.65 -22.49 -2.53
N ASN A 9 -28.56 -23.81 -2.70
CA ASN A 9 -29.72 -24.65 -3.02
C ASN A 9 -30.31 -25.38 -1.82
N GLY A 10 -29.69 -25.28 -0.64
CA GLY A 10 -30.14 -25.96 0.58
C GLY A 10 -30.10 -27.49 0.50
N ARG A 11 -29.44 -28.05 -0.52
CA ARG A 11 -29.37 -29.49 -0.80
C ARG A 11 -28.07 -29.86 -1.49
N LYS A 12 -27.68 -31.13 -1.35
CA LYS A 12 -26.57 -31.71 -2.10
C LYS A 12 -27.03 -32.16 -3.48
N TYR A 13 -26.29 -31.79 -4.52
CA TYR A 13 -26.56 -32.29 -5.86
C TYR A 13 -26.20 -33.77 -5.99
N LYS A 14 -27.00 -34.50 -6.78
CA LYS A 14 -26.74 -35.90 -7.11
C LYS A 14 -25.55 -35.96 -8.06
N THR A 15 -24.61 -36.85 -7.78
CA THR A 15 -23.45 -37.12 -8.64
C THR A 15 -23.39 -38.62 -8.94
N THR A 16 -22.64 -39.00 -9.96
CA THR A 16 -22.44 -40.43 -10.35
C THR A 16 -21.68 -41.22 -9.28
N LEU A 17 -20.98 -40.53 -8.38
CA LEU A 17 -20.24 -41.16 -7.30
C LEU A 17 -21.18 -41.53 -6.14
N PRO A 18 -21.10 -42.77 -5.61
CA PRO A 18 -21.91 -43.18 -4.48
C PRO A 18 -21.67 -42.24 -3.30
N THR A 19 -22.74 -41.60 -2.81
CA THR A 19 -22.69 -40.60 -1.75
C THR A 19 -23.84 -40.86 -0.78
N LYS A 20 -23.58 -40.70 0.52
CA LYS A 20 -24.61 -40.76 1.56
C LYS A 20 -25.63 -39.62 1.37
N ILE A 21 -26.91 -39.98 1.32
CA ILE A 21 -28.01 -39.00 1.31
C ILE A 21 -28.01 -38.32 2.68
N GLN A 22 -27.85 -37.00 2.69
CA GLN A 22 -27.86 -36.21 3.92
C GLN A 22 -29.25 -35.59 4.10
N PRO A 23 -29.68 -35.39 5.37
CA PRO A 23 -30.90 -34.65 5.66
C PRO A 23 -30.81 -33.21 5.13
N PRO A 24 -31.96 -32.50 5.05
CA PRO A 24 -32.02 -31.09 4.67
C PRO A 24 -31.01 -30.25 5.46
N ILE A 25 -30.43 -29.25 4.80
CA ILE A 25 -29.40 -28.41 5.39
C ILE A 25 -30.02 -27.52 6.48
N ASP A 26 -29.58 -27.69 7.72
CA ASP A 26 -29.80 -26.68 8.76
C ASP A 26 -29.04 -25.40 8.39
N GLN A 27 -29.80 -24.35 8.10
CA GLN A 27 -29.25 -23.08 7.64
C GLN A 27 -28.56 -22.31 8.77
N GLU A 28 -29.04 -22.43 10.01
CA GLU A 28 -28.53 -21.62 11.11
C GLU A 28 -27.15 -22.13 11.55
N GLU A 29 -27.03 -23.44 11.77
CA GLU A 29 -25.74 -24.08 12.07
C GLU A 29 -24.71 -23.84 10.93
N THR A 30 -25.17 -23.74 9.70
CA THR A 30 -24.31 -23.44 8.55
C THR A 30 -23.79 -22.00 8.57
N ARG A 31 -24.65 -21.03 8.92
CA ARG A 31 -24.29 -19.62 9.03
C ARG A 31 -23.29 -19.41 10.15
N GLU A 32 -23.49 -20.03 11.31
CA GLU A 32 -22.56 -19.98 12.43
C GLU A 32 -21.18 -20.52 12.06
N LYS A 33 -21.12 -21.70 11.43
CA LYS A 33 -19.87 -22.29 10.93
C LYS A 33 -19.18 -21.39 9.89
N LEU A 34 -19.96 -20.74 9.04
CA LEU A 34 -19.45 -19.79 8.05
C LEU A 34 -18.87 -18.55 8.71
N ALA A 35 -19.58 -17.95 9.66
CA ALA A 35 -19.12 -16.79 10.42
C ALA A 35 -17.81 -17.10 11.15
N ALA A 36 -17.73 -18.23 11.87
CA ALA A 36 -16.52 -18.65 12.57
C ALA A 36 -15.34 -18.88 11.60
N THR A 37 -15.61 -19.45 10.42
CA THR A 37 -14.59 -19.64 9.37
C THR A 37 -14.10 -18.29 8.83
N GLN A 38 -15.04 -17.36 8.56
CA GLN A 38 -14.73 -16.02 8.06
C GLN A 38 -13.94 -15.21 9.08
N GLU A 39 -14.30 -15.24 10.37
CA GLU A 39 -13.58 -14.57 11.44
C GLU A 39 -12.13 -15.10 11.53
N LYS A 40 -11.97 -16.43 11.53
CA LYS A 40 -10.64 -17.05 11.51
C LYS A 40 -9.84 -16.58 10.29
N SER A 41 -10.42 -16.64 9.10
CA SER A 41 -9.77 -16.18 7.86
C SER A 41 -9.41 -14.69 7.93
N GLN A 42 -10.29 -13.84 8.43
CA GLN A 42 -10.05 -12.40 8.62
C GLN A 42 -8.88 -12.16 9.58
N LYS A 43 -8.84 -12.87 10.71
CA LYS A 43 -7.75 -12.80 11.69
C LYS A 43 -6.41 -13.11 11.05
N TYR A 44 -6.30 -14.18 10.27
CA TYR A 44 -5.03 -14.54 9.60
C TYR A 44 -4.68 -13.61 8.44
N TYR A 45 -5.67 -13.19 7.64
CA TYR A 45 -5.46 -12.29 6.51
C TYR A 45 -5.00 -10.91 6.96
N ASN A 46 -5.60 -10.37 8.02
CA ASN A 46 -5.30 -9.03 8.53
C ASN A 46 -4.06 -8.96 9.44
N LYS A 47 -3.34 -10.07 9.71
CA LYS A 47 -2.16 -10.07 10.62
C LYS A 47 -1.09 -9.05 10.25
N HIS A 48 -0.94 -8.78 8.96
CA HIS A 48 0.07 -7.85 8.44
C HIS A 48 -0.58 -6.59 7.82
N ALA A 49 -1.89 -6.41 8.00
CA ALA A 49 -2.59 -5.22 7.53
C ALA A 49 -2.19 -4.02 8.40
N GLN A 50 -1.89 -2.90 7.76
CA GLN A 50 -1.56 -1.64 8.42
C GLN A 50 -2.56 -0.57 7.99
N TYR A 51 -2.95 0.29 8.93
CA TYR A 51 -3.75 1.47 8.62
C TYR A 51 -2.87 2.49 7.90
N LEU A 52 -3.27 2.88 6.70
CA LEU A 52 -2.58 3.93 5.94
C LEU A 52 -3.11 5.28 6.39
N PRO A 53 -2.23 6.29 6.53
CA PRO A 53 -2.65 7.65 6.84
C PRO A 53 -3.69 8.15 5.84
N GLU A 54 -4.68 8.86 6.38
CA GLU A 54 -5.65 9.61 5.61
C GLU A 54 -4.98 10.69 4.77
N ILE A 55 -5.53 10.91 3.57
CA ILE A 55 -5.04 11.94 2.66
C ILE A 55 -6.12 13.02 2.60
N LEU A 56 -5.73 14.26 2.87
CA LEU A 56 -6.65 15.39 2.85
C LEU A 56 -6.83 15.93 1.43
N GLY A 57 -7.96 16.61 1.19
CA GLY A 57 -8.16 17.38 -0.04
C GLY A 57 -7.07 18.45 -0.20
N GLY A 58 -6.67 18.70 -1.45
CA GLY A 58 -5.57 19.60 -1.81
C GLY A 58 -4.17 19.00 -1.69
N GLN A 59 -4.00 17.79 -1.14
CA GLN A 59 -2.67 17.19 -0.99
C GLN A 59 -2.13 16.68 -2.32
N HIS A 60 -0.85 17.00 -2.60
CA HIS A 60 -0.11 16.45 -3.72
C HIS A 60 0.27 15.00 -3.46
N VAL A 61 -0.03 14.15 -4.44
CA VAL A 61 0.12 12.70 -4.37
C VAL A 61 0.64 12.18 -5.71
N HIS A 62 1.06 10.93 -5.72
CA HIS A 62 1.28 10.19 -6.95
C HIS A 62 0.21 9.10 -7.07
N THR A 63 -0.32 8.91 -8.28
CA THR A 63 -1.24 7.82 -8.59
C THR A 63 -0.63 6.83 -9.57
N GLN A 64 -0.92 5.55 -9.40
CA GLN A 64 -0.44 4.53 -10.32
C GLN A 64 -1.34 4.43 -11.56
N ASP A 65 -0.80 4.63 -12.76
CA ASP A 65 -1.54 4.36 -13.99
C ASP A 65 -1.84 2.84 -14.12
N PRO A 66 -3.11 2.42 -14.27
CA PRO A 66 -3.45 1.02 -14.43
C PRO A 66 -2.83 0.35 -15.66
N ILE A 67 -2.52 1.10 -16.72
CA ILE A 67 -1.96 0.56 -17.96
C ILE A 67 -0.44 0.45 -17.84
N THR A 68 0.24 1.58 -17.69
CA THR A 68 1.72 1.62 -17.68
C THR A 68 2.33 1.20 -16.35
N LYS A 69 1.54 1.10 -15.27
CA LYS A 69 1.99 0.84 -13.89
C LYS A 69 2.96 1.88 -13.32
N THR A 70 3.15 2.99 -14.03
CA THR A 70 3.98 4.13 -13.60
C THR A 70 3.24 4.97 -12.57
N TRP A 71 3.99 5.68 -11.73
CA TRP A 71 3.46 6.62 -10.74
C TRP A 71 3.50 8.02 -11.33
N VAL A 72 2.33 8.62 -11.49
CA VAL A 72 2.14 9.94 -12.11
C VAL A 72 1.69 10.94 -11.04
N PRO A 73 2.21 12.17 -11.03
CA PRO A 73 1.76 13.23 -10.12
C PRO A 73 0.26 13.53 -10.28
N ALA A 74 -0.39 13.81 -9.16
CA ALA A 74 -1.80 14.17 -9.07
C ALA A 74 -2.06 14.95 -7.77
N GLN A 75 -3.22 15.60 -7.69
CA GLN A 75 -3.71 16.27 -6.49
C GLN A 75 -5.01 15.62 -6.02
N VAL A 76 -5.16 15.42 -4.71
CA VAL A 76 -6.43 14.94 -4.16
C VAL A 76 -7.45 16.07 -4.17
N VAL A 77 -8.62 15.83 -4.76
CA VAL A 77 -9.75 16.77 -4.72
C VAL A 77 -10.54 16.54 -3.44
N SER A 78 -10.99 15.30 -3.23
CA SER A 78 -11.82 14.93 -2.09
C SER A 78 -11.80 13.42 -1.83
N ARG A 79 -12.38 13.02 -0.69
CA ARG A 79 -12.76 11.62 -0.46
C ARG A 79 -13.95 11.25 -1.32
N ALA A 80 -13.94 10.02 -1.84
CA ALA A 80 -15.13 9.46 -2.47
C ALA A 80 -16.09 8.91 -1.41
N GLU A 81 -17.33 8.65 -1.83
CA GLU A 81 -18.37 8.04 -0.99
C GLU A 81 -17.97 6.66 -0.46
N THR A 82 -17.27 5.86 -1.27
CA THR A 82 -16.80 4.54 -0.86
C THR A 82 -15.55 4.63 0.02
N LEU A 83 -15.50 3.80 1.06
CA LEU A 83 -14.33 3.66 1.92
C LEU A 83 -13.02 3.47 1.13
N ARG A 84 -11.96 4.14 1.58
CA ARG A 84 -10.60 4.06 1.02
C ARG A 84 -10.49 4.54 -0.43
N SER A 85 -11.52 5.16 -1.01
CA SER A 85 -11.49 5.74 -2.35
C SER A 85 -11.38 7.27 -2.28
N TYR A 86 -10.62 7.85 -3.21
CA TYR A 86 -10.39 9.29 -3.34
C TYR A 86 -10.66 9.72 -4.78
N ILE A 87 -11.13 10.96 -4.94
CA ILE A 87 -11.16 11.66 -6.21
C ILE A 87 -9.87 12.45 -6.31
N ILE A 88 -9.12 12.25 -7.38
CA ILE A 88 -7.87 12.95 -7.64
C ILE A 88 -7.91 13.56 -9.03
N GLU A 89 -7.17 14.64 -9.19
CA GLU A 89 -6.98 15.36 -10.43
C GLU A 89 -5.54 15.16 -10.90
N THR A 90 -5.37 14.72 -12.15
CA THR A 90 -4.05 14.54 -12.77
C THR A 90 -3.58 15.90 -13.30
N GLU A 91 -2.28 16.07 -13.55
CA GLU A 91 -1.74 17.29 -14.19
C GLU A 91 -2.39 17.63 -15.55
N SER A 92 -2.94 16.63 -16.25
CA SER A 92 -3.73 16.84 -17.46
C SER A 92 -5.14 17.41 -17.22
N GLY A 93 -5.50 17.74 -15.99
CA GLY A 93 -6.83 18.22 -15.58
C GLY A 93 -7.89 17.12 -15.51
N ARG A 94 -7.52 15.85 -15.74
CA ARG A 94 -8.47 14.74 -15.67
C ARG A 94 -8.71 14.31 -14.23
N GLN A 95 -9.97 14.36 -13.81
CA GLN A 95 -10.41 13.80 -12.54
C GLN A 95 -10.71 12.31 -12.65
N LEU A 96 -10.30 11.56 -11.63
CA LEU A 96 -10.42 10.13 -11.60
C LEU A 96 -10.60 9.60 -10.16
N ARG A 97 -11.30 8.47 -10.04
CA ARG A 97 -11.50 7.79 -8.75
C ARG A 97 -10.41 6.72 -8.53
N ARG A 98 -9.70 6.78 -7.41
CA ARG A 98 -8.64 5.80 -7.06
C ARG A 98 -8.73 5.33 -5.62
N ASN A 99 -8.40 4.06 -5.42
CA ASN A 99 -8.24 3.49 -4.09
C ASN A 99 -6.94 3.98 -3.44
N ARG A 100 -6.92 4.10 -2.12
CA ARG A 100 -5.77 4.46 -1.29
C ARG A 100 -4.51 3.63 -1.59
N ALA A 101 -4.68 2.37 -2.01
CA ALA A 101 -3.57 1.49 -2.41
C ALA A 101 -2.84 1.99 -3.68
N HIS A 102 -3.51 2.76 -4.53
CA HIS A 102 -2.97 3.31 -5.79
C HIS A 102 -2.61 4.78 -5.66
N ILE A 103 -2.52 5.31 -4.42
CA ILE A 103 -2.19 6.70 -4.14
C ILE A 103 -1.05 6.71 -3.13
N ARG A 104 0.02 7.46 -3.41
CA ARG A 104 1.14 7.67 -2.51
C ARG A 104 1.25 9.15 -2.18
N PRO A 105 1.19 9.54 -0.89
CA PRO A 105 1.51 10.90 -0.49
C PRO A 105 2.92 11.26 -0.94
N THR A 106 3.10 12.44 -1.53
CA THR A 106 4.43 12.96 -1.78
C THR A 106 5.06 13.33 -0.43
N PRO A 107 6.27 12.85 -0.11
CA PRO A 107 6.93 13.21 1.14
C PRO A 107 7.13 14.73 1.16
N LYS A 108 6.62 15.41 2.19
CA LYS A 108 6.90 16.82 2.41
C LYS A 108 8.38 16.91 2.79
N LEU A 109 9.21 17.48 1.90
CA LEU A 109 10.51 17.98 2.30
C LEU A 109 10.22 19.13 3.28
N SER A 110 10.34 18.87 4.58
CA SER A 110 10.40 19.91 5.58
C SER A 110 11.64 20.74 5.29
N ARG A 111 11.47 21.84 4.57
CA ARG A 111 12.49 22.88 4.47
C ARG A 111 12.60 23.47 5.87
N THR A 112 13.54 22.97 6.66
CA THR A 112 14.03 23.67 7.84
C THR A 112 14.70 24.94 7.32
N THR A 113 13.94 26.02 7.20
CA THR A 113 14.52 27.35 7.05
C THR A 113 15.14 27.69 8.39
N CYS A 114 16.41 27.38 8.56
CA CYS A 114 17.26 28.03 9.55
C CYS A 114 17.25 29.52 9.20
N THR A 115 16.34 30.25 9.83
CA THR A 115 16.33 31.71 9.83
C THR A 115 17.47 32.13 10.74
N THR A 116 18.66 32.26 10.19
CA THR A 116 19.78 32.92 10.86
C THR A 116 19.43 34.42 10.91
N PRO A 117 19.21 35.04 12.08
CA PRO A 117 19.06 36.48 12.12
C PRO A 117 20.41 37.12 11.76
N ALA A 118 20.40 37.88 10.67
CA ALA A 118 21.49 38.75 10.28
C ALA A 118 21.65 39.85 11.35
N ALA A 119 22.77 39.84 12.07
CA ALA A 119 23.23 40.96 12.87
C ALA A 119 24.54 41.47 12.27
N SER A 120 24.49 42.71 11.83
CA SER A 120 25.51 43.48 11.14
C SER A 120 26.53 44.08 12.12
N VAL A 121 27.82 44.11 11.71
CA VAL A 121 28.87 45.11 12.06
C VAL A 121 29.36 45.04 13.53
N THR A 122 30.64 44.83 13.87
CA THR A 122 31.84 45.60 13.50
C THR A 122 33.11 44.81 13.93
N THR A 123 34.12 44.74 13.06
CA THR A 123 35.55 44.48 13.36
C THR A 123 36.15 45.65 14.16
N PRO A 124 37.23 45.49 14.98
CA PRO A 124 38.56 45.23 14.42
C PRO A 124 39.61 44.48 15.29
N THR A 125 40.70 44.12 14.61
CA THR A 125 42.10 44.07 15.11
C THR A 125 42.65 42.75 15.69
N GLU A 126 43.46 42.10 14.84
CA GLU A 126 44.86 41.68 15.08
C GLU A 126 45.14 40.38 15.88
N SER A 127 45.53 39.32 15.15
CA SER A 127 46.89 38.76 15.17
C SER A 127 46.89 37.32 14.63
N SER A 128 47.75 37.08 13.65
CA SER A 128 48.20 35.78 13.11
C SER A 128 49.73 35.87 13.16
N PRO A 129 50.50 34.80 13.49
CA PRO A 129 50.59 33.56 12.71
C PRO A 129 50.63 32.30 13.61
N GLN A 130 50.48 31.05 13.15
CA GLN A 130 51.48 30.31 12.36
C GLN A 130 51.08 28.82 12.23
N ARG A 131 51.43 28.20 11.08
CA ARG A 131 51.74 26.78 10.80
C ARG A 131 50.65 25.69 10.75
N ALA A 132 50.55 25.06 9.57
CA ALA A 132 50.14 23.66 9.35
C ALA A 132 51.37 22.71 9.52
N PRO A 133 51.33 21.39 9.21
CA PRO A 133 50.21 20.44 9.01
C PRO A 133 50.40 19.12 9.79
N THR A 134 49.33 18.35 10.08
CA THR A 134 49.51 16.89 10.26
C THR A 134 48.29 16.06 9.85
N THR A 135 48.53 15.23 8.84
CA THR A 135 47.85 14.02 8.39
C THR A 135 47.49 13.06 9.53
N HIS A 136 46.29 12.49 9.52
CA HIS A 136 46.09 11.09 9.92
C HIS A 136 44.91 10.45 9.18
N GLN A 137 45.17 9.27 8.61
CA GLN A 137 44.29 8.45 7.79
C GLN A 137 43.51 7.41 8.63
N GLN A 138 42.27 7.13 8.17
CA GLN A 138 41.48 5.86 8.23
C GLN A 138 41.02 5.26 9.58
N PRO A 139 40.02 4.32 9.63
CA PRO A 139 39.24 3.73 8.53
C PRO A 139 37.70 3.63 8.70
N SER A 140 37.09 3.32 7.56
CA SER A 140 35.78 2.71 7.26
C SER A 140 35.17 1.79 8.31
N ASN A 141 33.83 1.86 8.45
CA ASN A 141 32.98 0.70 8.68
C ASN A 141 31.53 0.96 8.23
N THR A 142 31.13 0.28 7.15
CA THR A 142 29.75 0.25 6.63
C THR A 142 29.13 -1.10 6.99
N PRO A 143 28.05 -1.19 7.77
CA PRO A 143 27.30 -2.42 7.92
C PRO A 143 26.29 -2.55 6.76
N GLN A 144 26.55 -3.49 5.85
CA GLN A 144 25.56 -3.97 4.88
C GLN A 144 24.47 -4.75 5.63
N THR A 145 23.21 -4.45 5.37
CA THR A 145 22.06 -5.27 5.83
C THR A 145 21.60 -6.20 4.71
N PRO A 146 21.21 -7.46 5.02
CA PRO A 146 20.98 -8.49 4.02
C PRO A 146 19.63 -8.34 3.33
N VAL A 147 19.65 -8.43 2.00
CA VAL A 147 18.47 -8.50 1.13
C VAL A 147 17.73 -9.82 1.38
N ARG A 148 16.56 -9.77 2.01
CA ARG A 148 15.74 -10.95 2.27
C ARG A 148 14.98 -11.35 1.01
N SER A 149 15.47 -12.40 0.36
CA SER A 149 14.82 -13.10 -0.76
C SER A 149 13.38 -13.49 -0.43
N THR A 150 12.42 -12.95 -1.19
CA THR A 150 11.02 -13.41 -1.15
C THR A 150 10.88 -14.68 -1.98
N ARG A 151 10.94 -15.83 -1.32
CA ARG A 151 10.60 -17.13 -1.92
C ARG A 151 9.08 -17.20 -2.15
N SER A 152 8.63 -16.71 -3.31
CA SER A 152 7.25 -16.85 -3.77
C SER A 152 6.96 -18.32 -4.11
N THR A 153 6.15 -18.99 -3.30
CA THR A 153 5.70 -20.39 -3.49
C THR A 153 4.24 -20.44 -3.95
N ARG A 154 3.88 -19.62 -4.93
CA ARG A 154 2.57 -19.74 -5.58
C ARG A 154 2.75 -19.71 -7.09
N TRP A 155 2.58 -20.88 -7.70
CA TRP A 155 2.48 -21.07 -9.15
C TRP A 155 1.39 -20.12 -9.69
N ARG A 156 1.79 -19.00 -10.28
CA ARG A 156 0.88 -18.14 -11.04
C ARG A 156 0.98 -18.58 -12.48
N LYS A 157 -0.01 -19.35 -12.94
CA LYS A 157 -0.21 -19.56 -14.38
C LYS A 157 -0.43 -18.18 -15.01
N ASN A 158 0.26 -17.92 -16.11
CA ASN A 158 0.23 -16.68 -16.88
C ASN A 158 -1.23 -16.33 -17.27
N ILE A 159 -1.85 -15.38 -16.56
CA ILE A 159 -3.15 -14.83 -16.95
C ILE A 159 -2.84 -13.58 -17.78
N LEU A 160 -3.00 -13.69 -19.10
CA LEU A 160 -2.90 -12.55 -20.01
C LEU A 160 -4.09 -11.60 -19.75
N PRO A 161 -3.86 -10.28 -19.75
CA PRO A 161 -4.94 -9.30 -19.62
C PRO A 161 -5.89 -9.39 -20.83
N PRO A 162 -7.19 -9.08 -20.65
CA PRO A 162 -8.17 -9.19 -21.73
C PRO A 162 -7.88 -8.19 -22.86
N VAL A 163 -7.97 -8.67 -24.10
CA VAL A 163 -7.86 -7.86 -25.32
C VAL A 163 -9.11 -6.98 -25.45
N ARG A 164 -8.92 -5.67 -25.62
CA ARG A 164 -10.01 -4.73 -25.92
C ARG A 164 -10.07 -4.53 -27.43
N TYR A 165 -11.23 -4.80 -28.03
CA TYR A 165 -11.50 -4.42 -29.42
C TYR A 165 -11.64 -2.90 -29.52
N ARG A 166 -11.05 -2.32 -30.57
CA ARG A 166 -11.16 -0.90 -30.93
C ARG A 166 -12.37 -0.68 -31.81
#